data_AF-A0A3N5ZHK8-F1
#
_entry.id   AF-A0A3N5ZHK8-F1
#
_cell.length_a   1.000
_cell.length_b   1.000
_cell.length_c   1.000
_cell.angle_alpha   90.00
_cell.angle_beta   90.00
_cell.angle_gamma   90.00
#
_symmetry.space_group_name_H-M   'P 1'
#
loop_
_entity.id
_entity.type
_entity.pdbx_description
1 polymer ?
#
loop_
_entity_poly.entity_id
_entity_poly.type
_entity_poly.pdbx_seq_one_letter_code
_entity_poly.pdbx_strand_id
1 'polypeptide(L)'
;MNRLPSIAGSALVMALVVAPAAAQVRPAGARPESIIKPLAAVRTGSLEGIVRDDRGEPVAGAAISAIGPANKVAIAGADGRYHVTA
;
A
#
# COMPACT_ATOMS: atom_id res chain seq x y z
N MET A 1 69.94 31.27 52.58
CA MET A 1 70.38 31.17 51.17
C MET A 1 69.68 29.97 50.53
N ASN A 2 68.67 30.19 49.69
CA ASN A 2 68.75 30.18 48.21
C ASN A 2 68.79 28.73 47.66
N ARG A 3 67.91 28.22 46.78
CA ARG A 3 66.85 28.79 45.92
C ARG A 3 65.81 27.70 45.59
N LEU A 4 64.55 28.08 45.41
CA LEU A 4 63.55 27.26 44.69
C LEU A 4 63.88 27.25 43.18
N PRO A 5 63.82 26.09 42.51
CA PRO A 5 63.62 26.05 41.07
C PRO A 5 62.12 25.91 40.75
N SER A 6 61.58 26.97 40.15
CA SER A 6 60.34 26.92 39.38
C SER A 6 60.68 26.42 37.98
N ILE A 7 60.20 25.24 37.62
CA ILE A 7 60.16 24.71 36.25
C ILE A 7 58.82 23.96 36.16
N ALA A 8 57.72 24.62 35.77
CA ALA A 8 57.33 24.79 34.38
C ALA A 8 57.41 23.47 33.60
N GLY A 9 56.41 22.61 33.81
CA GLY A 9 56.32 21.30 33.15
C GLY A 9 54.90 20.76 33.09
N SER A 10 53.88 21.61 32.95
CA SER A 10 52.50 21.17 32.73
C SER A 10 52.26 20.85 31.27
N ALA A 11 52.71 19.68 30.83
CA ALA A 11 52.25 19.06 29.58
C ALA A 11 52.58 17.56 29.59
N LEU A 12 51.99 16.80 30.52
CA LEU A 12 51.98 15.35 30.37
C LEU A 12 50.75 14.70 31.02
N VAL A 13 50.07 13.91 30.20
CA VAL A 13 49.08 12.86 30.52
C VAL A 13 47.80 13.31 31.20
N MET A 14 46.74 13.48 30.42
CA MET A 14 45.42 12.91 30.75
C MET A 14 44.61 12.74 29.46
N ALA A 15 45.08 11.84 28.59
CA ALA A 15 44.21 11.20 27.62
C ALA A 15 43.35 10.16 28.37
N LEU A 16 42.35 10.63 29.12
CA LEU A 16 41.28 9.76 29.61
C LEU A 16 40.15 9.81 28.59
N VAL A 17 40.16 8.78 27.75
CA VAL A 17 39.10 8.36 26.85
C VAL A 17 37.76 8.35 27.60
N VAL A 18 36.87 9.28 27.26
CA VAL A 18 35.43 9.09 27.46
C VAL A 18 34.83 9.07 26.07
N ALA A 19 34.50 7.88 25.60
CA ALA A 19 33.74 7.67 24.37
C ALA A 19 32.47 8.54 24.40
N PRO A 20 32.02 9.10 23.25
CA PRO A 20 30.74 9.76 23.23
C PRO A 20 29.69 8.73 23.62
N ALA A 21 28.75 9.15 24.48
CA ALA A 21 27.59 8.36 24.86
C ALA A 21 27.08 7.60 23.64
N ALA A 22 27.14 6.27 23.74
CA ALA A 22 26.64 5.36 22.74
C ALA A 22 25.30 5.88 22.21
N ALA A 23 25.23 6.16 20.93
CA ALA A 23 24.48 5.36 19.97
C ALA A 23 23.12 4.77 20.44
N GLN A 24 22.37 5.47 21.29
CA GLN A 24 21.05 5.01 21.76
C GLN A 24 19.90 5.78 21.11
N VAL A 25 20.11 6.32 19.91
CA VAL A 25 18.99 6.45 18.99
C VAL A 25 18.68 5.05 18.47
N ARG A 26 17.95 4.24 19.27
CA ARG A 26 17.18 3.15 18.69
C ARG A 26 16.17 3.85 17.78
N PRO A 27 16.20 3.68 16.44
CA PRO A 27 15.04 4.05 15.64
C PRO A 27 13.87 3.27 16.24
N ALA A 28 12.94 4.02 16.83
CA ALA A 28 11.78 3.47 17.49
C ALA A 28 10.99 2.68 16.45
N GLY A 29 11.12 1.35 16.49
CA GLY A 29 10.36 0.41 15.69
C GLY A 29 10.53 0.62 14.19
N ALA A 30 11.19 -0.32 13.52
CA ALA A 30 10.64 -0.76 12.25
C ALA A 30 9.17 -1.13 12.55
N ARG A 31 8.25 -0.18 12.33
CA ARG A 31 6.81 -0.43 12.39
C ARG A 31 6.65 -1.59 11.43
N PRO A 32 6.27 -2.80 11.88
CA PRO A 32 6.16 -3.93 10.97
C PRO A 32 5.25 -3.44 9.85
N GLU A 33 5.83 -3.23 8.66
CA GLU A 33 5.04 -2.95 7.48
C GLU A 33 4.10 -4.12 7.41
N SER A 34 2.82 -3.84 7.60
CA SER A 34 1.81 -4.87 7.53
C SER A 34 1.88 -5.46 6.14
N ILE A 35 2.54 -6.61 5.99
CA ILE A 35 2.65 -7.35 4.72
C ILE A 35 1.34 -8.10 4.51
N ILE A 36 0.21 -7.40 4.62
CA ILE A 36 -1.05 -7.93 4.11
C ILE A 36 -0.99 -7.69 2.60
N LYS A 37 -0.35 -8.64 1.90
CA LYS A 37 -0.54 -8.76 0.46
C LYS A 37 -2.01 -9.13 0.24
N PRO A 38 -2.78 -8.35 -0.53
CA PRO A 38 -4.14 -8.74 -0.88
C PRO A 38 -4.11 -10.12 -1.52
N LEU A 39 -4.83 -11.07 -0.93
CA LEU A 39 -4.88 -12.46 -1.40
C LEU A 39 -5.48 -12.55 -2.83
N ALA A 40 -6.32 -11.57 -3.19
CA ALA A 40 -6.84 -11.41 -4.54
C ALA A 40 -7.12 -9.92 -4.82
N ALA A 41 -6.83 -9.48 -6.04
CA ALA A 41 -7.30 -8.20 -6.55
C ALA A 41 -8.67 -8.41 -7.21
N VAL A 42 -9.73 -7.80 -6.66
CA VAL A 42 -11.03 -7.72 -7.35
C VAL A 42 -10.92 -6.60 -8.39
N ARG A 43 -10.99 -6.95 -9.67
CA ARG A 43 -11.15 -5.97 -10.74
C ARG A 43 -12.63 -5.72 -10.95
N THR A 44 -13.02 -4.45 -10.88
CA THR A 44 -14.32 -4.01 -11.37
C THR A 44 -14.27 -3.88 -12.89
N GLY A 45 -15.43 -4.05 -13.53
CA GLY A 45 -15.58 -3.97 -14.98
C GLY A 45 -17.05 -3.85 -15.36
N SER A 46 -17.32 -3.60 -16.64
CA SER A 46 -18.67 -3.59 -17.21
C SER A 46 -18.85 -4.71 -18.24
N LEU A 47 -20.08 -5.23 -18.34
CA LEU A 47 -20.56 -6.07 -19.43
C LEU A 47 -21.62 -5.30 -20.20
N GLU A 48 -21.47 -5.22 -21.51
CA GLU A 48 -22.33 -4.45 -22.39
C GLU A 48 -22.69 -5.27 -23.63
N GLY A 49 -23.91 -5.12 -24.13
CA GLY A 49 -24.32 -5.83 -25.33
C GLY A 49 -25.76 -5.55 -25.73
N ILE A 50 -26.23 -6.29 -26.74
CA ILE A 50 -27.60 -6.25 -27.25
C ILE A 50 -28.14 -7.68 -27.24
N VAL A 51 -29.29 -7.91 -26.62
CA VAL A 51 -30.01 -9.18 -26.69
C VAL A 51 -30.79 -9.22 -28.00
N ARG A 52 -30.60 -10.28 -28.81
CA ARG A 52 -31.29 -10.48 -30.08
C ARG A 52 -31.98 -11.84 -30.13
N ASP A 53 -33.07 -11.95 -30.88
CA ASP A 53 -33.75 -13.21 -31.17
C ASP A 53 -33.08 -13.98 -32.33
N ASP A 54 -33.70 -15.07 -32.78
CA ASP A 54 -33.23 -15.90 -33.89
C ASP A 54 -33.31 -15.20 -35.26
N ARG A 55 -34.11 -14.14 -35.38
CA ARG A 55 -34.21 -13.29 -36.57
C ARG A 55 -33.21 -12.13 -36.55
N GLY A 56 -32.51 -11.95 -35.43
CA GLY A 56 -31.58 -10.85 -35.20
C GLY A 56 -32.25 -9.57 -34.68
N GLU A 57 -33.53 -9.61 -34.33
CA GLU A 57 -34.27 -8.47 -33.80
C GLU A 57 -33.96 -8.26 -32.31
N PRO A 58 -33.87 -7.01 -31.82
CA PRO A 58 -33.58 -6.74 -30.42
C PRO A 58 -34.73 -7.17 -29.50
N VAL A 59 -34.38 -7.77 -28.36
CA VAL A 59 -35.34 -8.25 -27.36
C VAL A 59 -35.42 -7.28 -26.18
N ALA A 60 -36.52 -6.54 -26.12
CA ALA A 60 -36.80 -5.65 -24.99
C ALA A 60 -37.23 -6.42 -23.73
N GLY A 61 -36.82 -5.95 -22.56
CA GLY A 61 -37.25 -6.52 -21.28
C GLY A 61 -36.61 -7.86 -20.93
N ALA A 62 -35.65 -8.35 -21.74
CA ALA A 62 -34.89 -9.55 -21.41
C ALA A 62 -34.16 -9.37 -20.06
N ALA A 63 -34.23 -10.38 -19.19
CA ALA A 63 -33.49 -10.38 -17.92
C ALA A 63 -32.11 -11.02 -18.11
N ILE A 64 -31.06 -10.29 -17.75
CA ILE A 64 -29.67 -10.74 -17.82
C ILE A 64 -29.18 -10.98 -16.39
N SER A 65 -28.66 -12.18 -16.12
CA SER A 65 -27.98 -12.51 -14.87
C SER A 65 -26.50 -12.73 -15.14
N ALA A 66 -25.65 -11.86 -14.59
CA ALA A 66 -24.19 -12.02 -14.62
C ALA A 66 -23.75 -12.76 -13.35
N ILE A 67 -23.11 -13.92 -13.53
CA ILE A 67 -22.69 -14.81 -12.44
C ILE A 67 -21.17 -14.80 -12.35
N GLY A 68 -20.65 -14.58 -11.15
CA GLY A 68 -19.22 -14.48 -10.89
C GLY A 68 -18.93 -14.27 -9.39
N PRO A 69 -17.82 -13.60 -9.04
CA PRO A 69 -17.50 -13.26 -7.64
C PRO A 69 -18.57 -12.38 -6.97
N ALA A 70 -19.29 -11.59 -7.77
CA ALA A 70 -20.50 -10.89 -7.37
C ALA A 70 -21.57 -11.10 -8.44
N ASN A 71 -22.80 -11.41 -8.02
CA ASN A 71 -23.92 -11.60 -8.94
C ASN A 71 -24.62 -10.26 -9.20
N LYS A 72 -25.02 -10.02 -10.45
CA LYS A 72 -25.75 -8.82 -10.87
C LYS A 72 -26.89 -9.20 -11.81
N VAL A 73 -27.93 -8.36 -11.81
CA VAL A 73 -29.07 -8.48 -12.72
C VAL A 73 -29.26 -7.15 -13.45
N ALA A 74 -29.56 -7.23 -14.75
CA ALA A 74 -30.00 -6.09 -15.54
C ALA A 74 -31.18 -6.48 -16.44
N ILE A 75 -31.95 -5.48 -16.86
CA ILE A 75 -33.04 -5.64 -17.82
C ILE A 75 -32.64 -4.92 -19.12
N ALA A 76 -32.80 -5.59 -20.24
CA ALA A 76 -32.56 -5.00 -21.55
C ALA A 76 -33.57 -3.87 -21.84
N GLY A 77 -33.08 -2.76 -22.37
CA GLY A 77 -33.90 -1.63 -22.82
C GLY A 77 -34.78 -1.97 -24.02
N ALA A 78 -35.56 -0.99 -24.48
CA ALA A 78 -36.44 -1.15 -25.65
C ALA A 78 -35.69 -1.51 -26.95
N ASP A 79 -34.40 -1.17 -27.04
CA ASP A 79 -33.49 -1.48 -28.15
C ASP A 79 -32.65 -2.75 -27.90
N GLY A 80 -33.01 -3.54 -26.87
CA GLY A 80 -32.31 -4.75 -26.48
C GLY A 80 -30.96 -4.52 -25.81
N ARG A 81 -30.52 -3.27 -25.61
CA ARG A 81 -29.22 -2.99 -24.97
C ARG A 81 -29.26 -3.29 -23.48
N TYR A 82 -28.14 -3.80 -22.97
CA TYR A 82 -27.92 -3.96 -21.54
C TYR A 82 -26.53 -3.46 -21.15
N HIS A 83 -26.41 -3.06 -19.88
CA HIS A 83 -25.18 -2.64 -19.24
C HIS A 83 -25.17 -3.16 -17.80
N VAL A 84 -24.16 -3.93 -17.42
CA VAL A 84 -23.99 -4.51 -16.08
C VAL A 84 -22.64 -4.10 -15.53
N THR A 85 -22.60 -3.56 -14.32
CA THR A 85 -21.35 -3.17 -13.63
C THR A 85 -21.08 -4.05 -12.43
N ALA A 86 -19.83 -4.51 -12.30
CA ALA A 86 -19.33 -5.25 -11.15
C ALA A 86 -19.17 -4.32 -9.93
#